data_AF-A0A1A6GVI5-F1
#
_entry.id   AF-A0A1A6GVI5-F1
#
_cell.length_a   1.000
_cell.length_b   1.000
_cell.length_c   1.000
_cell.angle_alpha   90.00
_cell.angle_beta   90.00
_cell.angle_gamma   90.00
#
_symmetry.space_group_name_H-M   'P 1'
#
loop_
_entity.id
_entity.type
_entity.pdbx_description
1 polymer ?
#
loop_
_entity_poly.entity_id
_entity_poly.type
_entity_poly.pdbx_seq_one_letter_code
_entity_poly.pdbx_strand_id
1 'polypeptide(L)' 'KLNVVEQEKIDKLMIEMDGTENKSKFGANAILGVSLAVCKAGAAEKGVPLYRHIADLAGNPE' A
#
# COMPACT_ATOMS: atom_id res chain seq x y z
N LYS A 1 -2.40 -7.85 -13.82
CA LYS A 1 -1.04 -7.76 -13.24
C LYS A 1 -1.08 -6.58 -12.27
N LEU A 2 -0.71 -6.77 -11.00
CA LEU A 2 -0.63 -5.68 -10.03
C LEU A 2 0.75 -5.01 -10.15
N ASN A 3 0.78 -3.68 -10.14
CA ASN A 3 2.03 -2.93 -10.04
C ASN A 3 2.16 -2.34 -8.62
N VAL A 4 3.37 -2.33 -8.04
CA VAL A 4 3.61 -1.83 -6.68
C VAL A 4 3.37 -0.32 -6.54
N VAL A 5 3.29 0.43 -7.64
CA VAL A 5 2.84 1.84 -7.63
C VAL A 5 1.33 2.00 -7.42
N GLU A 6 0.55 0.94 -7.55
CA GLU A 6 -0.92 0.94 -7.41
C GLU A 6 -1.34 0.62 -5.96
N GLN A 7 -0.83 1.39 -5.00
CA GLN A 7 -1.03 1.17 -3.56
C GLN A 7 -2.50 0.93 -3.19
N GLU A 8 -3.42 1.78 -3.65
CA GLU A 8 -4.85 1.69 -3.33
C GLU A 8 -5.48 0.38 -3.82
N LYS A 9 -5.08 -0.12 -5.00
CA LYS A 9 -5.59 -1.39 -5.54
C LYS A 9 -5.09 -2.58 -4.72
N ILE A 10 -3.82 -2.54 -4.34
CA ILE A 10 -3.20 -3.62 -3.54
C ILE A 10 -3.81 -3.64 -2.14
N ASP A 11 -3.99 -2.49 -1.49
CA ASP A 11 -4.61 -2.40 -0.17
C ASP A 11 -6.08 -2.86 -0.20
N LYS A 12 -6.86 -2.44 -1.21
CA LYS A 12 -8.24 -2.92 -1.39
C LYS A 12 -8.30 -4.44 -1.57
N LEU A 13 -7.43 -5.00 -2.40
CA LEU A 13 -7.37 -6.45 -2.59
C LEU A 13 -7.04 -7.18 -1.28
N MET A 14 -6.10 -6.67 -0.47
CA MET A 14 -5.78 -7.28 0.83
C MET A 14 -6.95 -7.21 1.81
N ILE A 15 -7.68 -6.09 1.83
CA ILE A 15 -8.89 -5.92 2.67
C ILE A 15 -10.00 -6.88 2.21
N GLU A 16 -10.23 -6.99 0.90
CA GLU A 16 -11.23 -7.90 0.32
C GLU A 16 -10.89 -9.37 0.57
N MET A 17 -9.61 -9.74 0.47
CA MET A 17 -9.13 -11.11 0.75
C MET A 17 -9.24 -11.49 2.23
N ASP A 18 -9.01 -10.52 3.13
CA ASP A 18 -9.27 -10.70 4.55
C ASP A 18 -10.77 -10.90 4.79
N GLY A 19 -11.61 -10.04 4.20
CA GLY A 19 -13.07 -10.18 4.20
C GLY A 19 -13.74 -9.90 5.55
N THR A 20 -13.00 -9.37 6.53
CA THR A 20 -13.55 -8.97 7.83
C THR A 20 -13.45 -7.45 8.02
N GLU A 21 -14.41 -6.87 8.75
CA GLU A 21 -14.43 -5.43 9.03
C GLU A 21 -13.17 -4.97 9.77
N ASN A 22 -12.73 -5.77 10.74
CA ASN A 22 -11.61 -5.45 11.64
C ASN A 22 -10.29 -6.11 11.26
N LYS A 23 -10.16 -6.65 10.04
CA LYS A 23 -8.93 -7.31 9.57
C LYS A 23 -8.49 -8.46 10.49
N SER A 24 -9.45 -9.21 11.04
CA SER A 24 -9.22 -10.24 12.05
C SER A 24 -8.76 -11.58 11.49
N LYS A 25 -8.95 -11.84 10.19
CA LYS A 25 -8.55 -13.11 9.56
C LYS A 25 -7.05 -13.17 9.31
N PHE A 26 -6.47 -12.12 8.75
CA PHE A 26 -5.02 -12.00 8.55
C PHE A 26 -4.34 -11.20 9.66
N GLY A 27 -5.09 -10.37 10.37
CA GLY A 27 -4.56 -9.43 11.35
C GLY A 27 -4.16 -8.12 10.69
N ALA A 28 -4.57 -7.00 11.30
CA ALA A 28 -4.22 -5.66 10.83
C ALA A 28 -2.69 -5.46 10.69
N ASN A 29 -1.90 -6.07 11.58
CA ASN A 29 -0.44 -5.99 11.55
C ASN A 29 0.17 -6.67 10.31
N ALA A 30 -0.41 -7.78 9.86
CA ALA A 30 0.07 -8.49 8.67
C ALA A 30 -0.23 -7.66 7.41
N ILE A 31 -1.46 -7.16 7.29
CA ILE A 31 -1.88 -6.31 6.17
C ILE A 31 -1.03 -5.03 6.13
N LEU A 32 -0.83 -4.37 7.28
CA LEU A 32 -0.01 -3.17 7.37
C LEU A 32 1.44 -3.43 6.97
N GLY A 33 2.03 -4.55 7.41
CA GLY A 33 3.40 -4.91 7.06
C GLY A 33 3.61 -5.03 5.55
N VAL A 34 2.70 -5.72 4.86
CA VAL A 34 2.74 -5.86 3.40
C VAL A 34 2.47 -4.52 2.71
N SER A 35 1.46 -3.77 3.17
CA SER A 35 1.11 -2.45 2.64
C SER A 35 2.30 -1.47 2.65
N LEU A 36 3.06 -1.43 3.76
CA LEU A 36 4.26 -0.60 3.87
C LEU A 36 5.41 -1.08 2.99
N ALA A 37 5.58 -2.39 2.82
CA ALA A 37 6.60 -2.94 1.92
C ALA A 37 6.31 -2.60 0.45
N VAL A 38 5.04 -2.68 0.04
CA VAL A 38 4.56 -2.27 -1.29
C VAL A 38 4.82 -0.78 -1.50
N CYS A 39 4.49 0.08 -0.55
CA CYS A 39 4.74 1.52 -0.65
C CYS A 39 6.23 1.82 -0.84
N LYS A 40 7.11 1.15 -0.09
CA LYS A 40 8.57 1.29 -0.27
C LYS A 40 9.03 0.81 -1.66
N ALA A 41 8.47 -0.29 -2.15
CA ALA A 41 8.77 -0.80 -3.49
C ALA A 41 8.27 0.16 -4.59
N GLY A 42 7.08 0.75 -4.43
CA GLY A 42 6.52 1.75 -5.33
C GLY A 42 7.37 3.03 -5.41
N ALA A 43 7.92 3.48 -4.27
CA ALA A 43 8.88 4.58 -4.25
C ALA A 43 10.18 4.23 -5.01
N ALA A 44 10.71 3.03 -4.77
CA ALA A 44 11.90 2.54 -5.45
C ALA A 44 11.70 2.37 -6.97
N GLU A 45 10.55 1.84 -7.41
CA GLU A 45 10.20 1.71 -8.83
C GLU A 45 10.06 3.08 -9.51
N LYS A 46 9.51 4.07 -8.82
CA LYS A 46 9.41 5.47 -9.30
C LYS A 46 10.73 6.24 -9.22
N GLY A 47 11.75 5.71 -8.55
CA GLY A 47 13.03 6.41 -8.34
C GLY A 47 12.91 7.67 -7.47
N VAL A 48 11.92 7.76 -6.59
CA VAL A 48 11.69 8.90 -5.70
C VAL A 48 11.86 8.50 -4.23
N PRO A 49 12.22 9.45 -3.34
CA PRO A 49 12.21 9.19 -1.91
C PRO A 49 10.82 8.79 -1.40
N LEU A 50 10.77 7.96 -0.35
CA LEU A 50 9.52 7.44 0.22
C LEU A 50 8.53 8.55 0.60
N TYR A 51 8.99 9.65 1.20
CA TYR A 51 8.12 10.76 1.60
C TYR A 51 7.40 11.39 0.39
N ARG A 52 8.08 11.47 -0.76
CA ARG A 52 7.52 12.03 -2.00
C ARG A 52 6.49 11.08 -2.60
N HIS A 53 6.79 9.78 -2.58
CA HIS A 53 5.82 8.78 -3.01
C HIS A 53 4.54 8.80 -2.15
N ILE A 54 4.69 8.95 -0.83
CA ILE A 54 3.55 9.08 0.08
C ILE A 54 2.76 10.37 -0.19
N ALA A 55 3.45 11.49 -0.46
CA ALA A 55 2.82 12.76 -0.82
C ALA A 55 1.99 12.63 -2.12
N ASP A 56 2.54 11.98 -3.15
CA ASP A 56 1.81 11.68 -4.40
C ASP A 56 0.55 10.84 -4.12
N LEU A 57 0.66 9.81 -3.28
CA LEU A 57 -0.48 8.94 -2.91
C LEU A 57 -1.55 9.70 -2.10
N ALA A 58 -1.14 10.69 -1.31
CA ALA A 58 -2.04 11.54 -0.53
C ALA A 58 -2.66 12.68 -1.34
N GLY A 59 -2.30 12.84 -2.62
CA GLY A 59 -2.76 13.94 -3.45
C GLY A 59 -2.09 15.29 -3.15
N ASN A 60 -0.90 15.26 -2.54
CA ASN A 60 -0.09 16.44 -2.20
C ASN A 60 1.17 16.48 -3.10
N PRO A 61 1.10 17.06 -4.31
CA PRO A 61 2.20 17.03 -5.27
C PRO A 61 3.34 18.03 -5.01
N GLU A 62 3.19 18.92 -4.03
CA GLU A 62 4.13 20.02 -3.71
C GLU A 62 5.21 19.62 -2.69
#